data_AF-A0AAQ1P6L4-F1
#
_entry.id   AF-A0AAQ1P6L4-F1
#
_cell.length_a   1.000
_cell.length_b   1.000
_cell.length_c   1.000
_cell.angle_alpha   90.00
_cell.angle_beta   90.00
_cell.angle_gamma   90.00
#
_symmetry.space_group_name_H-M   'P 1'
#
loop_
_entity.id
_entity.type
_entity.pdbx_description
1 polymer ?
#
loop_
_entity_poly.entity_id
_entity_poly.type
_entity_poly.pdbx_seq_one_letter_code
_entity_poly.pdbx_strand_id
1 'polypeptide(L)' 'MPLDASDLGAIWLTVKLASLTTLILLIVGTPIAWWLARTRSWLRGPVGAVVALPLV' A
#
# COMPACT_ATOMS: atom_id res chain seq x y z
N MET A 1 11.78 30.94 7.93
CA MET A 1 12.83 30.04 7.43
C MET A 1 12.40 29.63 6.03
N PRO A 2 13.10 30.09 4.98
CA PRO A 2 12.83 29.60 3.63
C PRO A 2 13.11 28.09 3.57
N LEU A 3 12.42 27.37 2.68
CA LEU A 3 12.69 25.95 2.45
C LEU A 3 14.07 25.83 1.81
N ASP A 4 15.00 25.14 2.48
CA ASP A 4 16.35 24.94 1.97
C ASP A 4 16.37 23.78 0.95
N ALA A 5 17.45 23.69 0.17
CA ALA A 5 17.62 22.64 -0.83
C ALA A 5 17.51 21.21 -0.23
N SER A 6 17.88 21.07 1.04
CA SER A 6 17.75 19.81 1.79
C SER A 6 16.30 19.43 2.07
N ASP A 7 15.43 20.40 2.38
CA ASP A 7 13.99 20.18 2.62
C ASP A 7 13.29 19.73 1.34
N LEU A 8 13.62 20.37 0.21
CA LEU A 8 13.15 19.96 -1.12
C LEU A 8 13.59 18.53 -1.47
N GLY A 9 14.83 18.16 -1.13
CA GLY A 9 15.33 16.80 -1.29
C GLY A 9 14.55 15.77 -0.46
N ALA A 10 14.27 16.08 0.80
CA ALA A 10 13.51 15.19 1.71
C ALA A 10 12.06 15.00 1.23
N ILE A 11 11.41 16.06 0.77
CA ILE A 11 10.05 15.99 0.19
C ILE A 11 10.06 15.10 -1.05
N TRP A 12 11.04 15.26 -1.94
CA TRP A 12 11.14 14.45 -3.16
C TRP A 12 11.34 12.96 -2.85
N LEU A 13 12.19 12.64 -1.87
CA LEU A 13 12.39 11.26 -1.42
C LEU A 13 11.11 10.65 -0.84
N THR A 14 10.37 11.42 -0.04
CA THR A 14 9.10 10.97 0.54
C THR A 14 8.06 10.69 -0.53
N VAL A 15 7.89 11.61 -1.50
CA VAL A 15 6.98 11.41 -2.64
C VAL A 15 7.36 10.15 -3.41
N LYS A 16 8.64 9.97 -3.72
CA LYS A 16 9.13 8.78 -4.43
C LYS A 16 8.83 7.49 -3.68
N LEU A 17 9.10 7.44 -2.37
CA LEU A 17 8.87 6.27 -1.54
C LEU A 17 7.37 5.96 -1.40
N ALA A 18 6.57 7.00 -1.16
CA ALA A 18 5.11 6.89 -1.05
C ALA A 18 4.50 6.39 -2.36
N SER A 19 4.84 7.02 -3.50
CA SER A 19 4.36 6.59 -4.81
C SER A 19 4.73 5.15 -5.13
N LEU A 20 5.98 4.75 -4.86
CA LEU A 20 6.42 3.37 -5.07
C LEU A 20 5.61 2.39 -4.21
N THR A 21 5.47 2.68 -2.92
CA THR A 21 4.72 1.82 -1.99
C THR A 21 3.25 1.72 -2.38
N THR A 22 2.61 2.84 -2.73
CA THR A 22 1.23 2.87 -3.22
C THR A 22 1.07 2.06 -4.50
N LEU A 23 2.01 2.16 -5.45
CA LEU A 23 1.94 1.41 -6.70
C LEU A 23 2.06 -0.09 -6.44
N ILE A 24 2.97 -0.50 -5.55
CA ILE A 24 3.11 -1.90 -5.12
C ILE A 24 1.81 -2.39 -4.46
N LEU A 25 1.24 -1.60 -3.55
CA LEU A 25 -0.02 -1.93 -2.88
C LEU A 25 -1.19 -2.03 -3.85
N LEU A 26 -1.24 -1.22 -4.90
CA LEU A 26 -2.25 -1.33 -5.95
C LEU A 26 -2.06 -2.60 -6.78
N ILE A 27 -0.84 -2.84 -7.27
CA ILE A 27 -0.53 -4.00 -8.10
C ILE A 27 -0.77 -5.31 -7.36
N VAL A 28 -0.48 -5.37 -6.06
CA VAL A 28 -0.62 -6.59 -5.24
C VAL A 28 -1.98 -6.66 -4.55
N GLY A 29 -2.43 -5.55 -3.96
CA GLY A 29 -3.69 -5.48 -3.21
C GLY A 29 -4.93 -5.61 -4.09
N THR A 30 -4.96 -4.99 -5.28
CA THR A 30 -6.11 -5.09 -6.19
C THR A 30 -6.40 -6.51 -6.67
N PRO A 31 -5.42 -7.31 -7.16
CA PRO A 31 -5.70 -8.70 -7.52
C PRO A 31 -6.00 -9.59 -6.31
N ILE A 32 -5.37 -9.35 -5.15
CA ILE A 32 -5.71 -10.07 -3.91
C ILE A 32 -7.17 -9.80 -3.51
N ALA A 33 -7.61 -8.53 -3.52
CA ALA A 33 -8.98 -8.14 -3.22
C ALA A 33 -9.98 -8.75 -4.22
N TRP A 34 -9.64 -8.72 -5.51
CA TRP A 34 -10.47 -9.33 -6.57
C TRP A 34 -10.57 -10.85 -6.41
N TRP A 35 -9.45 -11.52 -6.12
CA TRP A 35 -9.41 -12.97 -5.89
C TRP A 35 -10.21 -13.38 -4.65
N LEU A 36 -10.09 -12.62 -3.55
CA LEU A 36 -10.89 -12.80 -2.32
C LEU A 36 -12.38 -12.57 -2.58
N ALA A 37 -12.76 -11.62 -3.45
CA ALA A 37 -14.15 -11.36 -3.77
C ALA A 37 -14.77 -12.47 -4.66
N ARG A 38 -13.98 -13.08 -5.55
CA ARG A 38 -14.46 -14.05 -6.54
C ARG A 38 -14.40 -15.51 -6.07
N THR A 39 -13.54 -15.86 -5.10
CA THR A 39 -13.22 -17.26 -4.78
C THR A 39 -13.71 -17.70 -3.40
N ARG A 40 -14.28 -18.92 -3.29
CA ARG A 40 -14.74 -19.55 -2.03
C ARG A 40 -13.63 -20.25 -1.23
N SER A 41 -12.36 -19.87 -1.45
CA SER A 41 -11.20 -20.55 -0.86
C SER A 41 -11.13 -20.36 0.66
N TRP A 42 -10.81 -21.42 1.41
CA TRP A 42 -10.67 -21.40 2.88
C TRP A 42 -9.58 -20.42 3.37
N LEU A 43 -8.58 -20.14 2.51
CA LEU A 43 -7.51 -19.16 2.77
C LEU A 43 -8.00 -17.70 2.78
N ARG A 44 -9.27 -17.44 2.40
CA ARG A 44 -9.88 -16.10 2.41
C ARG A 44 -9.94 -15.46 3.80
N GLY A 45 -10.18 -16.27 4.84
CA GLY A 45 -10.28 -15.80 6.22
C GLY A 45 -8.98 -15.18 6.74
N PRO A 46 -7.86 -15.93 6.76
CA PRO A 46 -6.57 -15.41 7.21
C PRO A 46 -6.05 -14.25 6.36
N VAL A 47 -6.13 -14.35 5.03
CA VAL A 47 -5.62 -13.29 4.14
C VAL A 47 -6.46 -12.02 4.26
N GLY A 48 -7.79 -12.13 4.35
CA GLY A 48 -8.67 -10.98 4.61
C GLY A 48 -8.40 -10.34 5.96
N ALA A 49 -8.14 -11.13 7.00
CA ALA A 49 -7.81 -10.62 8.33
C ALA A 49 -6.47 -9.87 8.33
N VAL A 50 -5.41 -10.40 7.70
CA VAL A 50 -4.10 -9.73 7.62
C VAL A 50 -4.17 -8.41 6.85
N VAL A 51 -4.96 -8.35 5.77
CA VAL A 51 -5.17 -7.12 4.99
C VAL A 51 -6.02 -6.10 5.75
N ALA A 52 -6.97 -6.54 6.58
CA ALA A 52 -7.80 -5.67 7.41
C ALA A 52 -7.15 -5.28 8.75
N LEU A 53 -6.14 -6.02 9.21
CA LEU A 53 -5.41 -5.78 10.46
C LEU A 53 -4.80 -4.37 10.57
N PRO A 54 -4.15 -3.81 9.53
CA PRO A 54 -3.66 -2.42 9.61
C PRO A 54 -4.77 -1.36 9.62
N LEU A 55 -6.02 -1.74 9.35
CA LEU A 55 -7.19 -0.86 9.35
C LEU A 55 -7.92 -0.82 10.71
N VAL A 56 -7.59 -1.73 11.65
CA VAL A 56 -8.11 -1.76 13.03
C VAL A 56 -7.07 -1.24 14.02
#